data_AF-B7TX58-F1
#
_entry.id   AF-B7TX58-F1
#
_cell.length_a   1.000
_cell.length_b   1.000
_cell.length_c   1.000
_cell.angle_alpha   90.00
_cell.angle_beta   90.00
_cell.angle_gamma   90.00
#
_symmetry.space_group_name_H-M   'P 1'
#
loop_
_entity.id
_entity.type
_entity.pdbx_description
1 polymer ?
#
loop_
_entity_poly.entity_id
_entity_poly.type
_entity_poly.pdbx_seq_one_letter_code
_entity_poly.pdbx_strand_id
1 'polypeptide(L)'
;MFPPTIHVEREDSGGDQERIRIWATANGEPKTWTSHRTLDPEALRITFRQEVPAPPVAAMGGTWIVEPLDEATSRIRLLHDYRAIDDDPHDLLWIERAVDKNSTSELTALKENVERVHAADAQELTFSFTDTVTIHGPAKDAFAFVNEAGLWPERLPHVARVRFTEDTPGLQELEMDTRAKDGSTHTTKSYRVVLGHHRIAYKQVTLPALMTLHTG
;
A
#
# COMPACT_ATOMS: atom_id res chain seq x y z
N MET A 1 -7.78 -5.89 -1.94
CA MET A 1 -6.99 -4.80 -1.32
C MET A 1 -6.13 -5.37 -0.22
N PHE A 2 -4.81 -5.11 -0.24
CA PHE A 2 -3.90 -5.59 0.81
C PHE A 2 -3.74 -4.49 1.88
N PRO A 3 -4.07 -4.76 3.15
CA PRO A 3 -3.97 -3.75 4.21
C PRO A 3 -2.60 -3.07 4.31
N PRO A 4 -1.46 -3.78 4.20
CA PRO A 4 -0.15 -3.16 4.32
C PRO A 4 0.21 -2.26 3.14
N THR A 5 -0.29 -2.54 1.92
CA THR A 5 0.07 -1.78 0.72
C THR A 5 -0.46 -0.34 0.80
N ILE A 6 0.45 0.62 0.65
CA ILE A 6 0.18 2.06 0.65
C ILE A 6 0.02 2.55 -0.79
N HIS A 7 0.95 2.18 -1.67
CA HIS A 7 0.93 2.57 -3.07
C HIS A 7 1.69 1.54 -3.93
N VAL A 8 1.36 1.48 -5.22
CA VAL A 8 2.09 0.70 -6.22
C VAL A 8 2.25 1.55 -7.47
N GLU A 9 3.48 1.73 -7.93
CA GLU A 9 3.76 2.27 -9.27
C GLU A 9 4.06 1.10 -10.21
N ARG A 10 3.44 1.13 -11.38
CA ARG A 10 3.65 0.15 -12.45
C ARG A 10 4.52 0.77 -13.53
N GLU A 11 5.66 0.13 -13.80
CA GLU A 11 6.51 0.36 -14.94
C GLU A 11 6.19 -0.76 -15.95
N ASP A 12 5.43 -0.43 -17.01
CA ASP A 12 5.09 -1.40 -18.05
C ASP A 12 6.34 -1.72 -18.89
N SER A 13 6.73 -2.99 -18.91
CA SER A 13 7.86 -3.49 -19.71
C SER A 13 7.41 -4.07 -21.06
N GLY A 14 6.10 -4.08 -21.34
CA GLY A 14 5.49 -4.63 -22.54
C GLY A 14 5.19 -6.13 -22.44
N GLY A 15 4.12 -6.56 -23.10
CA GLY A 15 3.71 -7.96 -23.18
C GLY A 15 3.05 -8.47 -21.90
N ASP A 16 3.47 -9.66 -21.46
CA ASP A 16 3.02 -10.34 -20.25
C ASP A 16 3.91 -10.02 -19.04
N GLN A 17 4.88 -9.11 -19.18
CA GLN A 17 5.82 -8.75 -18.12
C GLN A 17 5.60 -7.33 -17.64
N GLU A 18 5.84 -7.12 -16.35
CA GLU A 18 5.84 -5.79 -15.76
C GLU A 18 6.80 -5.70 -14.57
N ARG A 19 7.25 -4.49 -14.31
CA ARG A 19 8.01 -4.16 -13.12
C ARG A 19 7.14 -3.25 -12.25
N ILE A 20 7.03 -3.56 -10.98
CA ILE A 20 6.27 -2.75 -10.03
C ILE A 20 7.17 -2.31 -8.88
N ARG A 21 6.96 -1.08 -8.41
CA ARG A 21 7.48 -0.61 -7.13
C ARG A 21 6.34 -0.57 -6.13
N ILE A 22 6.55 -1.22 -5.00
CA ILE A 22 5.55 -1.33 -3.94
C ILE A 22 6.02 -0.50 -2.76
N TRP A 23 5.11 0.26 -2.17
CA TRP A 23 5.26 0.86 -0.85
C TRP A 23 4.23 0.23 0.08
N ALA A 24 4.69 -0.28 1.22
CA ALA A 24 3.82 -0.94 2.19
C ALA A 24 4.36 -0.78 3.61
N THR A 25 3.53 -1.06 4.60
CA THR A 25 4.00 -1.23 5.98
C THR A 25 4.46 -2.67 6.22
N ALA A 26 5.59 -2.84 6.90
CA ALA A 26 6.09 -4.13 7.33
C ALA A 26 6.41 -4.03 8.83
N ASN A 27 5.64 -4.74 9.66
CA ASN A 27 5.71 -4.63 11.13
C ASN A 27 5.54 -3.19 11.65
N GLY A 28 4.71 -2.38 10.98
CA GLY A 28 4.46 -0.98 11.33
C GLY A 28 5.46 0.02 10.74
N GLU A 29 6.57 -0.46 10.18
CA GLU A 29 7.56 0.38 9.50
C GLU A 29 7.25 0.48 8.01
N PRO A 30 7.17 1.69 7.44
CA PRO A 30 7.04 1.87 6.00
C PRO A 30 8.28 1.36 5.25
N LYS A 31 8.08 0.57 4.19
CA LYS A 31 9.14 0.03 3.33
C LYS A 31 8.77 0.15 1.86
N THR A 32 9.80 0.11 1.00
CA THR A 32 9.64 0.03 -0.45
C THR A 32 10.54 -1.03 -1.06
N TRP A 33 10.06 -1.70 -2.10
CA TRP A 33 10.84 -2.66 -2.88
C TRP A 33 10.31 -2.74 -4.31
N THR A 34 11.13 -3.30 -5.22
CA THR A 34 10.75 -3.59 -6.59
C THR A 34 10.51 -5.07 -6.79
N SER A 35 9.50 -5.38 -7.61
CA SER A 35 9.10 -6.74 -7.96
C SER A 35 8.87 -6.84 -9.46
N HIS A 36 9.45 -7.86 -10.08
CA HIS A 36 9.15 -8.21 -11.46
C HIS A 36 8.00 -9.22 -11.49
N ARG A 37 7.04 -9.06 -12.38
CA ARG A 37 5.91 -9.97 -12.55
C ARG A 37 5.79 -10.46 -13.97
N THR A 38 5.31 -11.70 -14.10
CA THR A 38 4.84 -12.29 -15.35
C THR A 38 3.38 -12.67 -15.18
N LEU A 39 2.54 -12.21 -16.10
CA LEU A 39 1.09 -12.30 -16.10
C LEU A 39 0.64 -13.33 -17.14
N ASP A 40 0.03 -14.41 -16.68
CA ASP A 40 -0.60 -15.40 -17.55
C ASP A 40 -2.12 -15.31 -17.37
N PRO A 41 -2.83 -14.49 -18.18
CA PRO A 41 -4.26 -14.31 -18.04
C PRO A 41 -5.04 -15.56 -18.45
N GLU A 42 -4.51 -16.41 -19.33
CA GLU A 42 -5.17 -17.64 -19.76
C GLU A 42 -5.14 -18.71 -18.65
N ALA A 43 -4.00 -18.86 -17.97
CA ALA A 43 -3.87 -19.78 -16.85
C ALA A 43 -4.33 -19.18 -15.50
N LEU A 44 -4.68 -17.88 -15.48
CA LEU A 44 -5.00 -17.11 -14.27
C LEU A 44 -3.89 -17.12 -13.22
N ARG A 45 -2.65 -16.83 -13.67
CA ARG A 45 -1.44 -16.86 -12.84
C ARG A 45 -0.66 -15.57 -12.88
N ILE A 46 -0.09 -15.21 -11.72
CA ILE A 46 0.84 -14.09 -11.60
C ILE A 46 2.09 -14.61 -10.89
N THR A 47 3.17 -14.77 -11.64
CA THR A 47 4.48 -15.10 -11.06
C THR A 47 5.17 -13.81 -10.68
N PHE A 48 5.79 -13.76 -9.50
CA PHE A 48 6.49 -12.56 -9.04
C PHE A 48 7.86 -12.88 -8.46
N ARG A 49 8.77 -11.92 -8.54
CA ARG A 49 10.13 -12.01 -8.03
C ARG A 49 10.57 -10.67 -7.47
N GLN A 50 10.96 -10.64 -6.19
CA GLN A 50 11.60 -9.47 -5.61
C GLN A 50 12.99 -9.29 -6.25
N GLU A 51 13.26 -8.09 -6.78
CA GLU A 51 14.51 -7.85 -7.53
C GLU A 51 15.73 -7.70 -6.60
N VAL A 52 15.54 -6.96 -5.50
CA VAL A 52 16.58 -6.73 -4.49
C VAL A 52 16.05 -7.21 -3.14
N PRO A 53 16.33 -8.48 -2.79
CA PRO A 53 16.09 -8.98 -1.44
C PRO A 53 16.95 -8.25 -0.41
N ALA A 54 16.46 -8.15 0.82
CA ALA A 54 17.22 -7.62 1.95
C ALA A 54 17.73 -8.80 2.82
N PRO A 55 18.98 -8.74 3.33
CA PRO A 55 19.47 -9.74 4.28
C PRO A 55 18.48 -9.97 5.44
N PRO A 56 18.25 -11.23 5.85
CA PRO A 56 19.00 -12.44 5.47
C PRO A 56 18.48 -13.15 4.19
N VAL A 57 17.56 -12.55 3.45
CA VAL A 57 16.94 -13.16 2.26
C VAL A 57 17.89 -13.03 1.06
N ALA A 58 18.22 -14.15 0.42
CA ALA A 58 18.99 -14.18 -0.84
C ALA A 58 18.10 -14.19 -2.08
N ALA A 59 16.91 -14.75 -1.99
CA ALA A 59 15.90 -14.75 -3.04
C ALA A 59 14.50 -14.82 -2.43
N MET A 60 13.55 -14.07 -3.02
CA MET A 60 12.14 -14.10 -2.64
C MET A 60 11.27 -13.95 -3.87
N GLY A 61 10.32 -14.86 -4.05
CA GLY A 61 9.31 -14.77 -5.09
C GLY A 61 8.20 -15.77 -4.86
N GLY A 62 7.36 -15.93 -5.86
CA GLY A 62 6.20 -16.78 -5.72
C GLY A 62 5.26 -16.74 -6.91
N THR A 63 4.09 -17.32 -6.73
CA THR A 63 3.05 -17.38 -7.75
C THR A 63 1.67 -17.28 -7.11
N TRP A 64 0.87 -16.34 -7.59
CA TRP A 64 -0.57 -16.34 -7.38
C TRP A 64 -1.24 -17.21 -8.43
N ILE A 65 -2.18 -18.04 -8.01
CA ILE A 65 -3.00 -18.89 -8.87
C ILE A 65 -4.45 -18.69 -8.47
N VAL A 66 -5.30 -18.36 -9.43
CA VAL A 66 -6.76 -18.25 -9.25
C VAL A 66 -7.41 -19.44 -9.94
N GLU A 67 -8.10 -20.28 -9.16
CA GLU A 67 -8.78 -21.47 -9.65
C GLU A 67 -10.30 -21.23 -9.55
N PRO A 68 -11.02 -21.03 -10.67
CA PRO A 68 -12.48 -20.94 -10.66
C PRO A 68 -13.09 -22.24 -10.10
N LEU A 69 -14.01 -22.12 -9.15
CA LEU A 69 -14.73 -23.27 -8.60
C LEU A 69 -16.17 -23.33 -9.14
N ASP A 70 -16.83 -22.17 -9.23
CA ASP A 70 -18.13 -21.96 -9.87
C ASP A 70 -18.25 -20.51 -10.40
N GLU A 71 -19.45 -20.06 -10.77
CA GLU A 71 -19.71 -18.72 -11.31
C GLU A 71 -19.40 -17.57 -10.33
N ALA A 72 -19.44 -17.82 -9.02
CA ALA A 72 -19.31 -16.80 -7.98
C ALA A 72 -18.19 -17.08 -6.97
N THR A 73 -17.51 -18.23 -7.07
CA THR A 73 -16.47 -18.64 -6.12
C THR A 73 -15.19 -19.07 -6.82
N SER A 74 -14.05 -18.77 -6.18
CA SER A 74 -12.72 -19.14 -6.66
C SER A 74 -11.83 -19.53 -5.48
N ARG A 75 -10.90 -20.46 -5.72
CA ARG A 75 -9.81 -20.75 -4.80
C ARG A 75 -8.60 -19.92 -5.20
N ILE A 76 -8.06 -19.19 -4.24
CA ILE A 76 -6.80 -18.45 -4.40
C ILE A 76 -5.69 -19.23 -3.73
N ARG A 77 -4.60 -19.48 -4.46
CA ARG A 77 -3.38 -20.10 -3.93
C ARG A 77 -2.24 -19.11 -4.08
N LEU A 78 -1.48 -18.94 -3.00
CA LEU A 78 -0.27 -18.15 -2.96
C LEU A 78 0.90 -19.09 -2.66
N LEU A 79 1.77 -19.27 -3.64
CA LEU A 79 2.98 -20.08 -3.53
C LEU A 79 4.16 -19.14 -3.31
N HIS A 80 5.12 -19.56 -2.50
CA HIS A 80 6.37 -18.86 -2.28
C HIS A 80 7.55 -19.77 -2.54
N ASP A 81 8.62 -19.18 -3.05
CA ASP A 81 9.93 -19.79 -3.11
C ASP A 81 10.97 -18.76 -2.64
N TYR A 82 11.81 -19.18 -1.71
CA TYR A 82 12.77 -18.31 -1.03
C TYR A 82 14.03 -19.06 -0.62
N ARG A 83 15.10 -18.30 -0.40
CA ARG A 83 16.40 -18.82 0.05
C ARG A 83 17.05 -17.84 1.01
N ALA A 84 17.72 -18.35 2.04
CA ALA A 84 18.59 -17.58 2.92
C ALA A 84 19.96 -17.34 2.28
N ILE A 85 20.68 -16.31 2.73
CA ILE A 85 22.11 -16.15 2.39
C ILE A 85 22.86 -17.36 2.94
N ASP A 86 23.76 -17.91 2.12
CA ASP A 86 24.57 -19.11 2.41
C ASP A 86 23.77 -20.36 2.82
N ASP A 87 22.46 -20.38 2.53
CA ASP A 87 21.54 -21.44 2.95
C ASP A 87 21.56 -21.67 4.48
N ASP A 88 21.76 -20.61 5.26
CA ASP A 88 21.78 -20.69 6.72
C ASP A 88 20.43 -21.23 7.25
N PRO A 89 20.42 -22.34 8.02
CA PRO A 89 19.18 -22.95 8.50
C PRO A 89 18.38 -22.09 9.48
N HIS A 90 19.05 -21.26 10.29
CA HIS A 90 18.38 -20.41 11.26
C HIS A 90 17.64 -19.28 10.55
N ASP A 91 18.30 -18.66 9.58
CA ASP A 91 17.71 -17.62 8.75
C ASP A 91 16.61 -18.18 7.85
N LEU A 92 16.77 -19.38 7.30
CA LEU A 92 15.71 -20.03 6.52
C LEU A 92 14.45 -20.25 7.35
N LEU A 93 14.58 -20.74 8.60
CA LEU A 93 13.45 -20.88 9.53
C LEU A 93 12.82 -19.53 9.90
N TRP A 94 13.63 -18.47 9.99
CA TRP A 94 13.12 -17.13 10.23
C TRP A 94 12.30 -16.62 9.03
N ILE A 95 12.81 -16.81 7.81
CA ILE A 95 12.13 -16.44 6.56
C ILE A 95 10.82 -17.22 6.42
N GLU A 96 10.83 -18.53 6.65
CA GLU A 96 9.65 -19.39 6.58
C GLU A 96 8.52 -18.86 7.48
N ARG A 97 8.82 -18.57 8.75
CA ARG A 97 7.84 -18.01 9.70
C ARG A 97 7.31 -16.65 9.27
N ALA A 98 8.17 -15.79 8.71
CA ALA A 98 7.76 -14.48 8.22
C ALA A 98 6.83 -14.61 7.00
N VAL A 99 7.18 -15.50 6.06
CA VAL A 99 6.37 -15.79 4.86
C VAL A 99 5.02 -16.39 5.26
N ASP A 100 4.98 -17.38 6.14
CA ASP A 100 3.73 -18.03 6.58
C ASP A 100 2.76 -17.03 7.23
N LYS A 101 3.27 -16.25 8.18
CA LYS A 101 2.48 -15.21 8.88
C LYS A 101 1.94 -14.17 7.89
N ASN A 102 2.79 -13.66 7.01
CA ASN A 102 2.39 -12.63 6.06
C ASN A 102 1.39 -13.17 5.03
N SER A 103 1.66 -14.36 4.47
CA SER A 103 0.79 -15.00 3.47
C SER A 103 -0.60 -15.27 4.02
N THR A 104 -0.70 -15.78 5.25
CA THR A 104 -1.99 -16.04 5.90
C THR A 104 -2.77 -14.74 6.12
N SER A 105 -2.09 -13.69 6.59
CA SER A 105 -2.73 -12.38 6.78
C SER A 105 -3.14 -11.74 5.45
N GLU A 106 -2.33 -11.87 4.40
CA GLU A 106 -2.62 -11.33 3.07
C GLU A 106 -3.80 -12.05 2.41
N LEU A 107 -3.84 -13.39 2.45
CA LEU A 107 -4.94 -14.17 1.88
C LEU A 107 -6.27 -13.89 2.60
N THR A 108 -6.23 -13.80 3.93
CA THR A 108 -7.41 -13.47 4.74
C THR A 108 -7.94 -12.10 4.36
N ALA A 109 -7.07 -11.09 4.32
CA ALA A 109 -7.48 -9.74 3.96
C ALA A 109 -7.89 -9.61 2.49
N LEU A 110 -7.28 -10.38 1.57
CA LEU A 110 -7.67 -10.42 0.18
C LEU A 110 -9.11 -10.91 0.04
N LYS A 111 -9.44 -12.04 0.67
CA LYS A 111 -10.81 -12.59 0.68
C LYS A 111 -11.81 -11.56 1.19
N GLU A 112 -11.60 -11.07 2.41
CA GLU A 112 -12.51 -10.12 3.06
C GLU A 112 -12.71 -8.85 2.25
N ASN A 113 -11.64 -8.29 1.68
CA ASN A 113 -11.72 -7.04 0.95
C ASN A 113 -12.29 -7.20 -0.46
N VAL A 114 -11.98 -8.29 -1.17
CA VAL A 114 -12.55 -8.53 -2.50
C VAL A 114 -14.05 -8.77 -2.39
N GLU A 115 -14.49 -9.60 -1.44
CA GLU A 115 -15.92 -9.85 -1.19
C GLU A 115 -16.64 -8.57 -0.77
N ARG A 116 -16.03 -7.76 0.10
CA ARG A 116 -16.61 -6.49 0.55
C ARG A 116 -16.67 -5.45 -0.57
N VAL A 117 -15.61 -5.28 -1.34
CA VAL A 117 -15.59 -4.32 -2.46
C VAL A 117 -16.60 -4.75 -3.51
N HIS A 118 -16.67 -6.04 -3.85
CA HIS A 118 -17.68 -6.53 -4.80
C HIS A 118 -19.11 -6.29 -4.30
N ALA A 119 -19.38 -6.56 -3.02
CA ALA A 119 -20.69 -6.29 -2.41
C ALA A 119 -20.99 -4.78 -2.33
N ALA A 120 -20.00 -3.96 -1.99
CA ALA A 120 -20.10 -2.51 -1.94
C ALA A 120 -20.36 -1.92 -3.31
N ASP A 121 -19.67 -2.38 -4.35
CA ASP A 121 -19.86 -1.96 -5.74
C ASP A 121 -21.25 -2.35 -6.24
N ALA A 122 -21.72 -3.57 -5.91
CA ALA A 122 -23.09 -3.99 -6.19
C ALA A 122 -24.16 -3.15 -5.45
N GLN A 123 -23.78 -2.46 -4.38
CA GLN A 123 -24.63 -1.58 -3.57
C GLN A 123 -24.32 -0.09 -3.78
N GLU A 124 -23.45 0.26 -4.73
CA GLU A 124 -22.99 1.63 -5.01
C GLU A 124 -22.38 2.37 -3.78
N LEU A 125 -21.74 1.62 -2.87
CA LEU A 125 -21.12 2.15 -1.64
C LEU A 125 -19.66 2.60 -1.82
N THR A 126 -19.07 2.34 -2.99
CA THR A 126 -17.74 2.84 -3.38
C THR A 126 -17.91 4.14 -4.18
N PHE A 127 -17.27 5.22 -3.74
CA PHE A 127 -17.27 6.49 -4.48
C PHE A 127 -15.87 7.11 -4.55
N SER A 128 -15.62 7.87 -5.62
CA SER A 128 -14.39 8.61 -5.84
C SER A 128 -14.72 9.97 -6.44
N PHE A 129 -14.01 11.02 -6.02
CA PHE A 129 -14.15 12.36 -6.56
C PHE A 129 -12.80 13.09 -6.54
N THR A 130 -12.71 14.21 -7.23
CA THR A 130 -11.50 15.05 -7.28
C THR A 130 -11.89 16.52 -7.32
N ASP A 131 -11.32 17.30 -6.40
CA ASP A 131 -11.41 18.75 -6.40
C ASP A 131 -10.14 19.35 -7.02
N THR A 132 -10.29 20.43 -7.79
CA THR A 132 -9.17 21.11 -8.46
C THR A 132 -9.23 22.61 -8.23
N VAL A 133 -8.08 23.20 -7.93
CA VAL A 133 -7.90 24.65 -7.81
C VAL A 133 -6.73 25.09 -8.70
N THR A 134 -6.86 26.28 -9.30
CA THR A 134 -5.78 26.88 -10.10
C THR A 134 -4.93 27.79 -9.23
N ILE A 135 -3.61 27.59 -9.23
CA ILE A 135 -2.64 28.40 -8.49
C ILE A 135 -1.73 29.11 -9.50
N HIS A 136 -1.72 30.44 -9.48
CA HIS A 136 -0.81 31.25 -10.31
C HIS A 136 0.56 31.37 -9.64
N GLY A 137 1.34 30.30 -9.65
CA GLY A 137 2.68 30.25 -9.07
C GLY A 137 3.44 28.97 -9.43
N PRO A 138 4.67 28.81 -8.95
CA PRO A 138 5.48 27.62 -9.22
C PRO A 138 4.87 26.36 -8.59
N ALA A 139 4.76 25.27 -9.37
CA ALA A 139 4.24 23.99 -8.88
C ALA A 139 5.03 23.45 -7.67
N LYS A 140 6.35 23.70 -7.63
CA LYS A 140 7.22 23.31 -6.51
C LYS A 140 6.78 23.90 -5.17
N ASP A 141 6.23 25.13 -5.17
CA ASP A 141 5.88 25.84 -3.94
C ASP A 141 4.55 25.29 -3.39
N ALA A 142 3.59 25.04 -4.29
CA ALA A 142 2.34 24.35 -3.95
C ALA A 142 2.61 22.90 -3.47
N PHE A 143 3.52 22.20 -4.14
CA PHE A 143 3.92 20.85 -3.75
C PHE A 143 4.59 20.84 -2.37
N ALA A 144 5.56 21.73 -2.13
CA ALA A 144 6.26 21.85 -0.86
C ALA A 144 5.28 22.12 0.30
N PHE A 145 4.27 22.97 0.08
CA PHE A 145 3.24 23.22 1.08
C PHE A 145 2.49 21.96 1.55
N VAL A 146 2.14 21.07 0.61
CA VAL A 146 1.45 19.80 0.91
C VAL A 146 2.44 18.74 1.45
N ASN A 147 3.66 18.73 0.93
CA ASN A 147 4.69 17.79 1.34
C ASN A 147 5.17 18.04 2.78
N GLU A 148 5.36 19.29 3.18
CA GLU A 148 5.83 19.70 4.51
C GLU A 148 4.70 19.66 5.56
N ALA A 149 4.07 18.51 5.75
CA ALA A 149 2.90 18.38 6.63
C ALA A 149 3.20 18.66 8.10
N GLY A 150 4.46 18.54 8.53
CA GLY A 150 4.89 18.95 9.86
C GLY A 150 4.58 20.41 10.19
N LEU A 151 4.49 21.29 9.18
CA LEU A 151 4.21 22.72 9.34
C LEU A 151 2.72 23.07 9.22
N TRP A 152 1.85 22.08 8.99
CA TRP A 152 0.41 22.31 8.85
C TRP A 152 -0.26 22.92 10.08
N PRO A 153 0.13 22.66 11.35
CA PRO A 153 -0.47 23.34 12.50
C PRO A 153 -0.30 24.87 12.47
N GLU A 154 0.71 25.38 11.78
CA GLU A 154 0.98 26.81 11.63
C GLU A 154 0.32 27.40 10.36
N ARG A 155 0.03 26.54 9.37
CA ARG A 155 -0.42 26.93 8.02
C ARG A 155 -1.91 26.70 7.78
N LEU A 156 -2.52 25.73 8.47
CA LEU A 156 -3.90 25.29 8.25
C LEU A 156 -4.73 25.46 9.53
N PRO A 157 -5.78 26.31 9.52
CA PRO A 157 -6.50 26.69 10.73
C PRO A 157 -7.29 25.55 11.40
N HIS A 158 -7.59 24.48 10.66
CA HIS A 158 -8.33 23.32 11.17
C HIS A 158 -7.41 22.23 11.73
N VAL A 159 -6.09 22.34 11.56
CA VAL A 159 -5.11 21.36 12.03
C VAL A 159 -4.63 21.77 13.41
N ALA A 160 -4.96 20.99 14.43
CA ALA A 160 -4.61 21.29 15.82
C ALA A 160 -3.21 20.78 16.20
N ARG A 161 -2.82 19.62 15.67
CA ARG A 161 -1.56 18.94 15.99
C ARG A 161 -1.16 18.05 14.83
N VAL A 162 0.14 17.93 14.61
CA VAL A 162 0.75 16.96 13.69
C VAL A 162 1.89 16.24 14.41
N ARG A 163 1.96 14.93 14.20
CA ARG A 163 3.17 14.12 14.37
C ARG A 163 3.56 13.60 13.00
N PHE A 164 4.78 13.92 12.59
CA PHE A 164 5.26 13.69 11.24
C PHE A 164 6.64 13.08 11.29
N THR A 165 6.82 11.93 10.64
CA THR A 165 8.13 11.28 10.48
C THR A 165 8.35 10.89 9.02
N GLU A 166 9.62 10.90 8.63
CA GLU A 166 10.08 10.52 7.29
C GLU A 166 11.44 9.83 7.42
N ASP A 167 11.43 8.64 8.03
CA ASP A 167 12.66 7.87 8.26
C ASP A 167 13.27 7.37 6.95
N THR A 168 12.42 7.18 5.93
CA THR A 168 12.82 6.89 4.55
C THR A 168 12.42 8.05 3.64
N PRO A 169 13.34 8.65 2.87
CA PRO A 169 13.02 9.77 2.00
C PRO A 169 11.85 9.46 1.05
N GLY A 170 10.86 10.36 1.04
CA GLY A 170 9.64 10.25 0.27
C GLY A 170 8.59 9.28 0.83
N LEU A 171 8.81 8.69 1.99
CA LEU A 171 7.87 7.80 2.64
C LEU A 171 7.56 8.30 4.04
N GLN A 172 6.36 8.87 4.18
CA GLN A 172 6.00 9.69 5.33
C GLN A 172 4.93 9.02 6.16
N GLU A 173 5.05 9.13 7.47
CA GLU A 173 3.99 8.84 8.42
C GLU A 173 3.43 10.16 8.96
N LEU A 174 2.11 10.31 8.85
CA LEU A 174 1.39 11.50 9.28
C LEU A 174 0.24 11.10 10.20
N GLU A 175 0.39 11.43 11.49
CA GLU A 175 -0.72 11.45 12.46
C GLU A 175 -1.11 12.90 12.72
N MET A 176 -2.40 13.22 12.61
CA MET A 176 -2.87 14.59 12.82
C MET A 176 -4.20 14.63 13.57
N ASP A 177 -4.36 15.70 14.35
CA ASP A 177 -5.63 16.05 14.99
C ASP A 177 -6.27 17.20 14.22
N THR A 178 -7.49 16.98 13.72
CA THR A 178 -8.27 17.99 13.00
C THR A 178 -9.50 18.39 13.80
N ARG A 179 -9.80 19.69 13.83
CA ARG A 179 -11.02 20.23 14.45
C ARG A 179 -12.15 20.26 13.43
N ALA A 180 -13.24 19.56 13.73
CA ALA A 180 -14.46 19.62 12.94
C ALA A 180 -15.24 20.91 13.23
N LYS A 181 -16.21 21.24 12.37
CA LYS A 181 -17.04 22.45 12.50
C LYS A 181 -17.89 22.47 13.78
N ASP A 182 -18.19 21.30 14.34
CA ASP A 182 -18.91 21.13 15.60
C ASP A 182 -18.02 21.28 16.85
N GLY A 183 -16.72 21.56 16.67
CA GLY A 183 -15.74 21.71 17.73
C GLY A 183 -15.12 20.40 18.21
N SER A 184 -15.56 19.24 17.72
CA SER A 184 -14.94 17.96 18.03
C SER A 184 -13.55 17.84 17.39
N THR A 185 -12.70 17.01 17.99
CA THR A 185 -11.35 16.74 17.48
C THR A 185 -11.23 15.28 17.09
N HIS A 186 -10.70 15.03 15.89
CA HIS A 186 -10.49 13.69 15.36
C HIS A 186 -9.01 13.45 15.10
N THR A 187 -8.49 12.33 15.59
CA THR A 187 -7.15 11.86 15.26
C THR A 187 -7.23 10.93 14.07
N THR A 188 -6.40 11.21 13.07
CA THR A 188 -6.24 10.35 11.88
C THR A 188 -4.76 10.01 11.72
N LYS A 189 -4.49 8.82 11.18
CA LYS A 189 -3.14 8.38 10.83
C LYS A 189 -3.12 7.91 9.38
N SER A 190 -2.12 8.36 8.64
CA SER A 190 -1.92 8.04 7.23
C SER A 190 -0.45 7.79 6.90
N TYR A 191 -0.24 7.00 5.86
CA TYR A 191 1.05 6.86 5.21
C TYR A 191 1.01 7.56 3.85
N ARG A 192 2.07 8.28 3.50
CA ARG A 192 2.16 9.04 2.25
C ARG A 192 3.40 8.67 1.46
N VAL A 193 3.26 8.60 0.15
CA VAL A 193 4.34 8.31 -0.81
C VAL A 193 4.51 9.51 -1.72
N VAL A 194 5.68 10.13 -1.63
CA VAL A 194 6.10 11.27 -2.44
C VAL A 194 6.68 10.76 -3.75
N LEU A 195 6.01 11.10 -4.86
CA LEU A 195 6.34 10.64 -6.21
C LEU A 195 6.90 11.83 -7.00
N GLY A 196 8.22 11.98 -6.95
CA GLY A 196 8.92 13.15 -7.50
C GLY A 196 8.46 14.45 -6.85
N HIS A 197 8.26 15.50 -7.65
CA HIS A 197 7.86 16.84 -7.19
C HIS A 197 6.43 17.23 -7.61
N HIS A 198 5.58 16.26 -7.93
CA HIS A 198 4.29 16.53 -8.57
C HIS A 198 3.12 15.70 -8.02
N ARG A 199 3.38 14.64 -7.26
CA ARG A 199 2.33 13.77 -6.73
C ARG A 199 2.68 13.26 -5.34
N ILE A 200 1.69 13.21 -4.47
CA ILE A 200 1.75 12.54 -3.17
C ILE A 200 0.56 11.59 -3.12
N ALA A 201 0.81 10.28 -3.14
CA ALA A 201 -0.23 9.28 -2.86
C ALA A 201 -0.33 9.08 -1.35
N TYR A 202 -1.50 8.75 -0.83
CA TYR A 202 -1.63 8.46 0.60
C TYR A 202 -2.68 7.40 0.89
N LYS A 203 -2.54 6.76 2.05
CA LYS A 203 -3.51 5.81 2.58
C LYS A 203 -3.76 6.10 4.05
N GLN A 204 -5.00 6.33 4.41
CA GLN A 204 -5.41 6.46 5.79
C GLN A 204 -5.59 5.08 6.43
N VAL A 205 -5.00 4.87 7.61
CA VAL A 205 -5.02 3.59 8.34
C VAL A 205 -5.82 3.64 9.63
N THR A 206 -6.00 4.84 10.20
CA THR A 206 -6.99 5.08 11.26
C THR A 206 -8.20 5.75 10.62
N LEU A 207 -9.23 4.97 10.30
CA LEU A 207 -10.41 5.42 9.57
C LEU A 207 -11.47 6.00 10.53
N PRO A 208 -12.23 7.02 10.12
CA PRO A 208 -13.43 7.43 10.85
C PRO A 208 -14.50 6.33 10.79
N ALA A 209 -15.44 6.31 11.74
CA ALA A 209 -16.45 5.25 11.86
C ALA A 209 -17.34 5.04 10.62
N LEU A 210 -17.45 6.07 9.77
CA LEU A 210 -18.21 6.02 8.49
C LEU A 210 -17.46 5.32 7.36
N MET A 211 -16.17 5.04 7.51
CA MET A 211 -15.34 4.43 6.47
C MET A 211 -14.84 3.06 6.93
N THR A 212 -15.02 2.06 6.08
CA THR A 212 -14.48 0.72 6.30
C THR A 212 -13.20 0.45 5.53
N LEU A 213 -12.94 1.22 4.46
CA LEU A 213 -11.76 1.08 3.61
C LEU A 213 -11.39 2.41 2.96
N HIS A 214 -10.08 2.68 2.84
CA HIS A 214 -9.53 3.71 1.97
C HIS A 214 -8.71 3.01 0.88
N THR A 215 -9.09 3.20 -0.39
CA THR A 215 -8.48 2.48 -1.53
C THR A 215 -7.19 3.08 -2.05
N GLY A 216 -6.81 4.28 -1.60
CA GLY A 216 -5.54 4.92 -1.94
C GLY A 216 -5.64 5.73 -3.21
#